data_AF-A0A2P6P635-F1
#
_entry.id   AF-A0A2P6P635-F1
#
_cell.length_a   1.000
_cell.length_b   1.000
_cell.length_c   1.000
_cell.angle_alpha   90.00
_cell.angle_beta   90.00
_cell.angle_gamma   90.00
#
_symmetry.space_group_name_H-M   'P 1'
#
loop_
_entity.id
_entity.type
_entity.pdbx_description
1 polymer ?
#
loop_
_entity_poly.entity_id
_entity_poly.type
_entity_poly.pdbx_seq_one_letter_code
_entity_poly.pdbx_strand_id
1 'polypeptide(L)' 'MTFLKKIPLVIAGRRPGDAEVVYASTDKAERELNWKAKYNIDDMCRDQWNWASKNPYG' A
#
# COMPACT_ATOMS: atom_id res chain seq x y z
N MET A 1 -8.92 -0.64 16.44
CA MET A 1 -8.27 0.66 16.18
C MET A 1 -9.12 1.36 15.13
N THR A 2 -9.96 2.30 15.55
CA THR A 2 -11.03 2.86 14.71
C THR A 2 -10.45 3.98 13.84
N PHE A 3 -10.11 3.69 12.58
CA PHE A 3 -9.74 4.71 11.60
C PHE A 3 -11.02 5.49 11.21
N LEU A 4 -11.40 6.47 12.04
CA LEU A 4 -12.69 7.16 11.99
C LEU A 4 -12.77 8.32 10.96
N LYS A 5 -11.69 8.61 10.22
CA LYS A 5 -11.68 9.72 9.26
C LYS A 5 -11.97 9.20 7.85
N LYS A 6 -13.07 9.67 7.25
CA LYS A 6 -13.34 9.45 5.83
C LYS A 6 -12.31 10.21 5.00
N ILE A 7 -11.70 9.54 4.04
CA ILE A 7 -10.84 10.17 3.03
C ILE A 7 -11.75 10.59 1.88
N PRO A 8 -11.88 11.90 1.57
CA PRO A 8 -12.67 12.34 0.42
C PRO A 8 -12.08 11.76 -0.88
N LEU A 9 -12.94 11.20 -1.73
CA LEU A 9 -12.57 10.59 -3.00
C LEU A 9 -13.28 11.32 -4.14
N VAL A 10 -12.58 11.54 -5.24
CA VAL A 10 -13.14 12.06 -6.51
C VAL A 10 -12.71 11.12 -7.62
N ILE A 11 -13.68 10.60 -8.37
CA ILE A 11 -13.38 9.78 -9.55
C ILE A 11 -13.02 10.72 -10.70
N ALA A 12 -11.83 10.53 -11.25
CA ALA A 12 -11.30 11.29 -12.38
C ALA A 12 -11.06 10.36 -13.59
N GLY A 13 -10.70 10.95 -14.74
CA GLY A 13 -10.34 10.19 -15.93
C GLY A 13 -9.12 9.28 -15.70
N ARG A 14 -8.95 8.26 -16.55
CA ARG A 14 -7.76 7.38 -16.48
C ARG A 14 -6.49 8.19 -16.72
N ARG A 15 -5.45 7.92 -15.92
CA ARG A 15 -4.12 8.49 -16.15
C ARG A 15 -3.47 7.75 -17.34
N PRO A 16 -2.95 8.47 -18.36
CA PRO A 16 -2.25 7.86 -19.47
C PRO A 16 -1.08 6.99 -18.99
N GLY A 17 -0.98 5.76 -19.51
CA GLY A 17 0.07 4.81 -19.15
C GLY A 17 -0.26 3.86 -17.99
N ASP A 18 -1.37 4.05 -17.28
CA ASP A 18 -1.79 3.12 -16.22
C ASP A 18 -2.28 1.78 -16.80
N ALA A 19 -1.65 0.68 -16.38
CA ALA A 19 -2.21 -0.66 -16.50
C ALA A 19 -3.48 -0.79 -15.64
N GLU A 20 -4.36 -1.74 -15.99
CA GLU A 20 -5.60 -1.96 -15.22
C GLU A 20 -5.31 -2.64 -13.88
N VAL A 21 -4.50 -3.69 -13.87
CA VAL A 21 -4.08 -4.44 -12.68
C VAL A 21 -2.66 -4.95 -12.88
N VAL A 22 -1.85 -4.93 -11.83
CA VAL A 22 -0.51 -5.52 -11.81
C VAL A 22 -0.18 -6.07 -10.43
N TYR A 23 0.35 -7.29 -10.37
CA TYR A 23 0.83 -7.95 -9.16
C TYR A 23 1.94 -8.95 -9.51
N ALA A 24 2.71 -9.40 -8.51
CA ALA A 24 3.83 -10.31 -8.70
C ALA A 24 3.49 -11.74 -8.23
N SER A 25 3.97 -12.75 -8.96
CA SER A 25 4.21 -14.07 -8.35
C SER A 25 5.47 -13.96 -7.49
N THR A 26 5.37 -14.36 -6.23
CA THR A 26 6.47 -14.27 -5.24
C THR A 26 7.18 -15.60 -5.00
N ASP A 27 6.75 -16.67 -5.69
CA ASP A 27 7.20 -18.04 -5.45
C ASP A 27 8.71 -18.22 -5.62
N LYS A 28 9.30 -17.50 -6.58
CA LYS A 28 10.74 -17.55 -6.84
C LYS A 28 11.55 -16.99 -5.67
N ALA A 29 11.15 -15.83 -5.14
CA ALA A 29 11.84 -15.20 -4.01
C ALA A 29 11.72 -16.06 -2.74
N GLU A 30 10.56 -16.67 -2.53
CA GLU A 30 10.37 -17.63 -1.45
C GLU A 30 11.32 -18.82 -1.58
N ARG A 31 11.36 -19.47 -2.74
CA ARG A 31 12.17 -20.69 -2.94
C ARG A 31 13.68 -20.42 -2.89
N GLU A 32 14.13 -19.34 -3.53
CA GLU A 32 15.56 -19.12 -3.76
C GLU A 32 16.21 -18.26 -2.68
N LEU A 33 15.43 -17.37 -2.04
CA LEU A 33 15.94 -16.44 -1.03
C LEU A 33 15.44 -16.77 0.38
N ASN A 34 14.55 -17.77 0.52
CA ASN A 34 13.84 -18.06 1.76
C ASN A 34 13.16 -16.79 2.32
N TRP A 35 12.65 -15.95 1.43
CA TRP A 35 12.11 -14.63 1.76
C TRP A 35 10.63 -14.53 1.39
N LYS A 36 9.83 -13.97 2.29
CA LYS A 36 8.43 -13.61 2.06
C LYS A 36 8.12 -12.25 2.66
N ALA A 37 7.22 -11.50 2.03
CA ALA A 37 6.61 -10.34 2.65
C ALA A 37 5.85 -10.77 3.92
N LYS A 38 6.07 -10.05 5.03
CA LYS A 38 5.54 -10.42 6.35
C LYS A 38 4.31 -9.62 6.76
N TYR A 39 4.10 -8.46 6.14
CA TYR A 39 3.10 -7.48 6.53
C TYR A 39 2.00 -7.39 5.47
N ASN A 40 0.78 -7.16 5.92
CA ASN A 40 -0.39 -7.03 5.05
C ASN A 40 -0.74 -5.56 4.77
N ILE A 41 -1.85 -5.33 4.06
CA ILE A 41 -2.30 -3.97 3.70
C ILE A 41 -2.64 -3.13 4.95
N ASP A 42 -3.26 -3.72 5.96
CA ASP A 42 -3.63 -3.01 7.18
C ASP A 42 -2.39 -2.52 7.96
N ASP A 43 -1.35 -3.37 8.01
CA ASP A 43 -0.06 -3.01 8.58
C ASP A 43 0.56 -1.81 7.85
N MET A 44 0.60 -1.88 6.51
CA MET A 44 1.12 -0.82 5.66
C MET A 44 0.35 0.50 5.88
N CYS A 45 -0.98 0.45 5.91
CA CYS A 45 -1.82 1.62 6.12
C CYS A 45 -1.62 2.24 7.51
N ARG A 46 -1.54 1.41 8.57
CA ARG A 46 -1.28 1.87 9.94
C ARG A 46 0.06 2.58 10.04
N ASP A 47 1.11 1.95 9.52
CA ASP A 47 2.48 2.45 9.67
C ASP A 47 2.70 3.74 8.86
N GLN A 48 2.14 3.80 7.64
CA GLN A 48 2.12 5.01 6.82
C GLN A 48 1.36 6.15 7.50
N TRP A 49 0.18 5.88 8.05
CA TRP A 49 -0.63 6.89 8.73
C TRP A 49 0.09 7.45 9.96
N ASN A 50 0.73 6.58 10.74
CA ASN A 50 1.52 6.99 11.89
C ASN A 50 2.68 7.91 11.50
N TRP A 51 3.41 7.60 10.42
CA TRP A 51 4.47 8.46 9.91
C TRP A 51 3.91 9.80 9.41
N ALA A 52 2.92 9.79 8.52
CA ALA A 52 2.37 11.00 7.91
C ALA A 52 1.73 11.94 8.94
N SER A 53 1.09 11.38 9.98
CA SER A 53 0.50 12.16 11.07
C SER A 53 1.54 12.87 11.92
N LYS A 54 2.75 12.30 12.03
CA LYS A 54 3.86 12.85 12.81
C LYS A 54 4.77 13.78 12.00
N ASN A 55 4.79 13.60 10.68
CA ASN A 55 5.65 14.34 9.76
C ASN A 55 4.79 15.00 8.67
N PRO A 56 4.01 16.05 8.99
CA PRO A 56 3.03 16.63 8.08
C PRO A 56 3.63 17.30 6.83
N TYR A 57 4.93 17.58 6.84
CA TYR A 57 5.66 18.22 5.74
C TYR A 57 6.74 17.32 5.13
N GLY A 58 6.70 16.02 5.47
CA GLY A 58 7.79 15.08 5.19
C GLY A 58 8.81 15.02 6.31
#